data_AF-A0A1V5YVX9-F1
#
_entry.id   AF-A0A1V5YVX9-F1
#
_cell.length_a   1.000
_cell.length_b   1.000
_cell.length_c   1.000
_cell.angle_alpha   90.00
_cell.angle_beta   90.00
_cell.angle_gamma   90.00
#
_symmetry.space_group_name_H-M   'P 1'
#
loop_
_entity.id
_entity.type
_entity.pdbx_description
1 polymer ?
#
loop_
_entity_poly.entity_id
_entity_poly.type
_entity_poly.pdbx_seq_one_letter_code
_entity_poly.pdbx_strand_id
1 'polypeptide(L)'
;MATLSDNQINAHIDKLLNFVDGLPMGDKGKAYIRAKIIIDFLDTWQFDDEANGFTIDEYLANPSNPRFTDVQTTYGIRNTTQIERWTEGFKTALKKSRGMALDKHLKELDKLHPAHKAARLSKSLAAITRAELFEKHGIQSIKDPEWNNQLKEILGAEITFSKEQAELLTKAPDPIQLQNNDEEIFIVEELENRLAIEAVEYKRKIDDLWETHKFDPHYFGNFISGPLLNEFSKSIYERIRPLNNQEINRYLSLSLQQFKTHTPPKRHKAFLLNYHNTYWYPNVMEYKENEYDSKYATHVWKHYTNHFQTFKEILEKIYDDFRAGLIGTPELPPPPIKTKPSALSFNYIDNAKGYQNITYLMESLKRNSLIHKDTKLTHFRSVFSGKAIEQKIIWTGNISELAHFIKTLHNTAKKVEDTKQKQWEITINCFEMADGTELTKDKLRTQKAPARAAIIEKAVNIL
;
A
#
# COMPACT_ATOMS: atom_id res chain seq x y z
N MET A 1 -41.74 37.09 -21.83
CA MET A 1 -41.02 36.89 -23.12
C MET A 1 -41.79 35.85 -23.93
N ALA A 2 -41.46 35.67 -25.23
CA ALA A 2 -42.34 34.98 -26.19
C ALA A 2 -42.35 33.44 -26.03
N THR A 3 -43.54 32.85 -26.12
CA THR A 3 -43.75 31.40 -26.30
C THR A 3 -42.94 30.92 -27.51
N LEU A 4 -42.26 29.80 -27.37
CA LEU A 4 -41.39 29.29 -28.43
C LEU A 4 -42.21 28.55 -29.48
N SER A 5 -41.85 28.77 -30.75
CA SER A 5 -42.40 27.97 -31.85
C SER A 5 -41.87 26.54 -31.83
N ASP A 6 -42.63 25.60 -32.39
CA ASP A 6 -42.21 24.19 -32.49
C ASP A 6 -40.85 24.04 -33.19
N ASN A 7 -40.54 24.90 -34.17
CA ASN A 7 -39.23 24.91 -34.84
C ASN A 7 -38.08 25.29 -33.90
N GLN A 8 -38.30 26.23 -32.98
CA GLN A 8 -37.29 26.62 -31.99
C GLN A 8 -37.10 25.52 -30.93
N ILE A 9 -38.18 24.86 -30.53
CA ILE A 9 -38.14 23.72 -29.61
C ILE A 9 -37.38 22.55 -30.25
N ASN A 10 -37.71 22.19 -31.50
CA ASN A 10 -37.03 21.13 -32.25
C ASN A 10 -35.54 21.44 -32.43
N ALA A 11 -35.18 22.68 -32.77
CA ALA A 11 -33.77 23.08 -32.89
C ALA A 11 -33.00 22.94 -31.57
N HIS A 12 -33.65 23.12 -30.42
CA HIS A 12 -33.05 22.86 -29.11
C HIS A 12 -32.90 21.36 -28.82
N ILE A 13 -33.93 20.56 -29.12
CA ILE A 13 -33.87 19.11 -28.99
C ILE A 13 -32.74 18.56 -29.85
N ASP A 14 -32.62 18.96 -31.12
CA ASP A 14 -31.57 18.51 -32.04
C ASP A 14 -30.17 18.83 -31.52
N LYS A 15 -29.96 20.04 -30.96
CA LYS A 15 -28.69 20.40 -30.32
C LYS A 15 -28.36 19.48 -29.13
N LEU A 16 -29.34 19.16 -28.30
CA LEU A 16 -29.18 18.26 -27.15
C LEU A 16 -28.93 16.82 -27.59
N LEU A 17 -29.63 16.33 -28.61
CA LEU A 17 -29.41 14.99 -29.16
C LEU A 17 -28.01 14.86 -29.77
N ASN A 18 -27.58 15.85 -30.56
CA ASN A 18 -26.20 15.92 -31.10
C ASN A 18 -25.15 15.97 -29.99
N PHE A 19 -25.42 16.67 -28.89
CA PHE A 19 -24.55 16.66 -27.71
C PHE A 19 -24.45 15.25 -27.09
N VAL A 20 -25.56 14.54 -26.94
CA VAL A 20 -25.58 13.16 -26.40
C VAL A 20 -24.75 12.21 -27.28
N ASP A 21 -24.73 12.43 -28.60
CA ASP A 21 -23.96 11.64 -29.55
C ASP A 21 -22.45 11.75 -29.30
N GLY A 22 -21.99 12.93 -28.91
CA GLY A 22 -20.61 13.23 -28.55
C GLY A 22 -20.16 12.66 -27.19
N LEU A 23 -21.07 12.13 -26.36
CA LEU A 23 -20.70 11.62 -25.04
C LEU A 23 -19.92 10.29 -25.12
N PRO A 24 -18.88 10.08 -24.29
CA PRO A 24 -18.09 8.85 -24.26
C PRO A 24 -18.80 7.74 -23.47
N MET A 25 -19.99 7.33 -23.91
CA MET A 25 -20.80 6.28 -23.30
C MET A 25 -21.26 5.23 -24.34
N GLY A 26 -21.65 4.04 -23.88
CA GLY A 26 -22.16 2.99 -24.77
C GLY A 26 -23.52 3.33 -25.38
N ASP A 27 -23.84 2.72 -26.53
CA ASP A 27 -25.02 3.06 -27.34
C ASP A 27 -26.35 2.94 -26.60
N LYS A 28 -26.50 1.95 -25.71
CA LYS A 28 -27.70 1.79 -24.86
C LYS A 28 -27.89 2.97 -23.90
N GLY A 29 -26.80 3.51 -23.36
CA GLY A 29 -26.83 4.68 -22.48
C GLY A 29 -27.23 5.94 -23.25
N LYS A 30 -26.67 6.14 -24.46
CA LYS A 30 -27.07 7.24 -25.35
C LYS A 30 -28.54 7.16 -25.70
N ALA A 31 -29.01 5.99 -26.12
CA ALA A 31 -30.41 5.77 -26.48
C ALA A 31 -31.38 6.09 -25.33
N TYR A 32 -31.04 5.70 -24.10
CA TYR A 32 -31.83 6.03 -22.91
C TYR A 32 -31.91 7.55 -22.67
N ILE A 33 -30.78 8.26 -22.74
CA ILE A 33 -30.75 9.71 -22.53
C ILE A 33 -31.54 10.44 -23.64
N ARG A 34 -31.39 10.04 -24.91
CA ARG A 34 -32.18 10.61 -26.01
C ARG A 34 -33.68 10.43 -25.78
N ALA A 35 -34.12 9.24 -25.40
CA ALA A 35 -35.52 8.98 -25.08
C ALA A 35 -36.02 9.85 -23.92
N LYS A 36 -35.20 10.02 -22.88
CA LYS A 36 -35.54 10.85 -21.72
C LYS A 36 -35.68 12.33 -22.07
N ILE A 37 -34.79 12.86 -22.91
CA ILE A 37 -34.88 14.25 -23.42
C ILE A 37 -36.19 14.46 -24.17
N ILE A 38 -36.55 13.53 -25.05
CA ILE A 38 -37.80 13.63 -25.84
C ILE A 38 -39.02 13.60 -24.92
N ILE A 39 -39.06 12.68 -23.95
CA ILE A 39 -40.15 12.60 -22.97
C ILE A 39 -40.24 13.89 -22.16
N ASP A 40 -39.12 14.39 -21.63
CA ASP A 40 -39.14 15.57 -20.77
C ASP A 40 -39.56 16.84 -21.55
N PHE A 41 -39.16 16.97 -22.82
CA PHE A 41 -39.54 18.13 -23.64
C PHE A 41 -41.00 18.09 -24.09
N LEU A 42 -41.53 16.92 -24.43
CA LEU A 42 -42.82 16.79 -25.13
C LEU A 42 -43.95 16.22 -24.27
N ASP A 43 -43.62 15.47 -23.22
CA ASP A 43 -44.56 14.62 -22.48
C ASP A 43 -44.36 14.72 -20.96
N THR A 44 -44.12 15.95 -20.46
CA THR A 44 -44.13 16.23 -19.02
C THR A 44 -44.82 17.56 -18.72
N TRP A 45 -45.45 17.64 -17.55
CA TRP A 45 -46.00 18.89 -17.05
C TRP A 45 -44.90 19.79 -16.50
N GLN A 46 -44.91 21.06 -16.91
CA GLN A 46 -43.93 22.08 -16.55
C GLN A 46 -44.62 23.25 -15.88
N PHE A 47 -43.97 23.86 -14.89
CA PHE A 47 -44.44 25.11 -14.29
C PHE A 47 -44.38 26.23 -15.33
N ASP A 48 -45.47 26.98 -15.51
CA ASP A 48 -45.50 28.08 -16.47
C ASP A 48 -44.91 29.36 -15.87
N ASP A 49 -43.60 29.54 -15.98
CA ASP A 49 -42.91 30.71 -15.41
C ASP A 49 -43.27 32.04 -16.08
N GLU A 50 -43.91 32.00 -17.25
CA GLU A 50 -44.30 33.23 -17.98
C GLU A 50 -45.72 33.65 -17.65
N ALA A 51 -46.63 32.68 -17.49
CA ALA A 51 -48.02 32.98 -17.15
C ALA A 51 -48.24 33.15 -15.65
N ASN A 52 -47.42 32.52 -14.81
CA ASN A 52 -47.39 32.80 -13.37
C ASN A 52 -46.71 34.15 -13.12
N GLY A 53 -47.29 34.99 -12.27
CA GLY A 53 -46.68 36.27 -11.84
C GLY A 53 -45.51 36.11 -10.87
N PHE A 54 -44.90 34.92 -10.81
CA PHE A 54 -43.85 34.51 -9.90
C PHE A 54 -43.10 33.31 -10.49
N THR A 55 -41.85 33.16 -10.09
CA THR A 55 -40.98 32.07 -10.56
C THR A 55 -41.19 30.79 -9.77
N ILE A 56 -40.78 29.64 -10.34
CA ILE A 56 -40.75 28.37 -9.60
C ILE A 56 -39.90 28.46 -8.32
N ASP A 57 -38.81 29.23 -8.32
CA ASP A 57 -37.88 29.31 -7.20
C ASP A 57 -38.53 30.04 -6.02
N GLU A 58 -39.29 31.10 -6.31
CA GLU A 58 -40.11 31.78 -5.32
C GLU A 58 -41.23 30.89 -4.76
N TYR A 59 -41.81 30.03 -5.59
CA TYR A 59 -42.79 29.03 -5.14
C TYR A 59 -42.15 28.01 -4.20
N LEU A 60 -41.01 27.43 -4.59
CA LEU A 60 -40.30 26.43 -3.78
C LEU A 60 -39.77 27.00 -2.45
N ALA A 61 -39.42 28.29 -2.41
CA ALA A 61 -38.96 28.96 -1.19
C ALA A 61 -40.06 29.14 -0.13
N ASN A 62 -41.32 29.30 -0.54
CA ASN A 62 -42.44 29.39 0.41
C ASN A 62 -43.76 28.87 -0.21
N PRO A 63 -43.94 27.55 -0.34
CA PRO A 63 -45.10 26.96 -1.04
C PRO A 63 -46.45 27.31 -0.41
N SER A 64 -46.46 27.68 0.87
CA SER A 64 -47.67 28.04 1.63
C SER A 64 -48.11 29.48 1.43
N ASN A 65 -47.42 30.27 0.60
CA ASN A 65 -47.79 31.66 0.35
C ASN A 65 -49.17 31.70 -0.37
N PRO A 66 -50.16 32.44 0.17
CA PRO A 66 -51.49 32.54 -0.43
C PRO A 66 -51.52 33.05 -1.88
N ARG A 67 -50.47 33.72 -2.35
CA ARG A 67 -50.35 34.16 -3.76
C ARG A 67 -50.19 33.01 -4.76
N PHE A 68 -50.00 31.77 -4.28
CA PHE A 68 -49.75 30.57 -5.10
C PHE A 68 -50.95 29.63 -5.21
N THR A 69 -52.18 30.10 -4.93
CA THR A 69 -53.39 29.25 -4.92
C THR A 69 -53.73 28.64 -6.28
N ASP A 70 -53.37 29.29 -7.38
CA ASP A 70 -53.75 28.88 -8.75
C ASP A 70 -52.53 28.89 -9.70
N VAL A 71 -51.54 28.04 -9.41
CA VAL A 71 -50.35 27.86 -10.26
C VAL A 71 -50.73 27.33 -11.64
N GLN A 72 -50.30 28.01 -12.69
CA GLN A 72 -50.45 27.55 -14.07
C GLN A 72 -49.30 26.61 -14.48
N THR A 73 -49.64 25.63 -15.32
CA THR A 73 -48.69 24.66 -15.86
C THR A 73 -48.88 24.50 -17.36
N THR A 74 -47.79 24.20 -18.07
CA THR A 74 -47.81 23.84 -19.48
C THR A 74 -47.56 22.35 -19.65
N TYR A 75 -48.13 21.77 -20.69
CA TYR A 75 -47.77 20.43 -21.13
C TYR A 75 -46.63 20.51 -22.16
N GLY A 76 -45.50 19.90 -21.80
CA GLY A 76 -44.21 20.07 -22.44
C GLY A 76 -43.55 21.40 -22.09
N ILE A 77 -42.31 21.56 -22.58
CA ILE A 77 -41.53 22.78 -22.47
C ILE A 77 -41.96 23.75 -23.58
N ARG A 78 -42.41 24.96 -23.21
CA ARG A 78 -43.06 25.93 -24.11
C ARG A 78 -42.42 27.32 -24.11
N ASN A 79 -41.59 27.64 -23.12
CA ASN A 79 -40.92 28.94 -23.03
C ASN A 79 -39.42 28.80 -22.69
N THR A 80 -38.69 29.90 -22.87
CA THR A 80 -37.23 29.94 -22.67
C THR A 80 -36.83 29.63 -21.24
N THR A 81 -37.56 30.17 -20.26
CA THR A 81 -37.30 29.99 -18.83
C THR A 81 -37.37 28.50 -18.41
N GLN A 82 -38.34 27.76 -18.95
CA GLN A 82 -38.45 26.32 -18.76
C GLN A 82 -37.29 25.55 -19.40
N ILE A 83 -36.84 25.95 -20.61
CA ILE A 83 -35.67 25.33 -21.27
C ILE A 83 -34.41 25.55 -20.46
N GLU A 84 -34.17 26.77 -19.99
CA GLU A 84 -32.99 27.13 -19.21
C GLU A 84 -32.96 26.33 -17.90
N ARG A 85 -34.08 26.31 -17.17
CA ARG A 85 -34.22 25.51 -15.95
C ARG A 85 -33.99 24.03 -16.20
N TRP A 86 -34.64 23.46 -17.22
CA TRP A 86 -34.47 22.04 -17.56
C TRP A 86 -33.01 21.75 -17.92
N THR A 87 -32.37 22.63 -18.69
CA THR A 87 -30.98 22.48 -19.14
C THR A 87 -30.01 22.48 -17.96
N GLU A 88 -30.20 23.38 -16.98
CA GLU A 88 -29.38 23.40 -15.76
C GLU A 88 -29.64 22.18 -14.87
N GLY A 89 -30.89 21.73 -14.76
CA GLY A 89 -31.24 20.48 -14.08
C GLY A 89 -30.58 19.26 -14.74
N PHE A 90 -30.63 19.19 -16.07
CA PHE A 90 -30.01 18.13 -16.86
C PHE A 90 -28.48 18.11 -16.70
N LYS A 91 -27.81 19.27 -16.81
CA LYS A 91 -26.36 19.41 -16.55
C LYS A 91 -26.01 18.95 -15.13
N THR A 92 -26.80 19.34 -14.14
CA THR A 92 -26.58 18.97 -12.73
C THR A 92 -26.73 17.46 -12.53
N ALA A 93 -27.76 16.84 -13.11
CA ALA A 93 -27.97 15.40 -13.05
C ALA A 93 -26.83 14.61 -13.74
N LEU A 94 -26.34 15.10 -14.88
CA LEU A 94 -25.17 14.52 -15.57
C LEU A 94 -23.90 14.62 -14.73
N LYS A 95 -23.62 15.80 -14.15
CA LYS A 95 -22.47 16.01 -13.24
C LYS A 95 -22.56 15.08 -12.02
N LYS A 96 -23.73 14.97 -11.40
CA LYS A 96 -23.97 14.08 -10.26
C LYS A 96 -23.75 12.61 -10.64
N SER A 97 -24.30 12.17 -11.77
CA SER A 97 -24.14 10.80 -12.26
C SER A 97 -22.68 10.47 -12.56
N ARG A 98 -21.94 11.41 -13.16
CA ARG A 98 -20.48 11.29 -13.37
C ARG A 98 -19.74 11.18 -12.04
N GLY A 99 -20.09 12.03 -11.06
CA GLY A 99 -19.52 11.99 -9.71
C GLY A 99 -19.76 10.65 -9.02
N MET A 100 -20.97 10.09 -9.11
CA MET A 100 -21.30 8.77 -8.54
C MET A 100 -20.55 7.63 -9.24
N ALA A 101 -20.41 7.68 -10.57
CA ALA A 101 -19.63 6.71 -11.32
C ALA A 101 -18.13 6.78 -10.94
N LEU A 102 -17.60 7.98 -10.78
CA LEU A 102 -16.23 8.22 -10.34
C LEU A 102 -16.02 7.73 -8.90
N ASP A 103 -16.90 8.09 -7.96
CA ASP A 103 -16.85 7.63 -6.58
C ASP A 103 -16.90 6.09 -6.48
N LYS A 104 -17.77 5.45 -7.27
CA LYS A 104 -17.80 3.98 -7.36
C LYS A 104 -16.48 3.42 -7.89
N HIS A 105 -15.92 4.00 -8.95
CA HIS A 105 -14.64 3.59 -9.50
C HIS A 105 -13.48 3.81 -8.52
N LEU A 106 -13.50 4.91 -7.76
CA LEU A 106 -12.53 5.21 -6.71
C LEU A 106 -12.64 4.21 -5.55
N LYS A 107 -13.85 3.89 -5.09
CA LYS A 107 -14.10 2.85 -4.08
C LYS A 107 -13.68 1.45 -4.54
N GLU A 108 -13.78 1.14 -5.84
CA GLU A 108 -13.25 -0.10 -6.41
C GLU A 108 -11.72 -0.10 -6.49
N LEU A 109 -11.09 1.07 -6.75
CA LEU A 109 -9.65 1.26 -6.72
C LEU A 109 -9.08 1.21 -5.29
N ASP A 110 -9.81 1.70 -4.29
CA ASP A 110 -9.41 1.68 -2.87
C ASP A 110 -9.40 0.28 -2.27
N LYS A 111 -10.08 -0.68 -2.92
CA LYS A 111 -10.00 -2.11 -2.58
C LYS A 111 -8.73 -2.78 -3.10
N LEU A 112 -7.92 -2.08 -3.91
CA LEU A 112 -6.68 -2.61 -4.48
C LEU A 112 -5.47 -2.13 -3.68
N HIS A 113 -4.47 -3.00 -3.55
CA HIS A 113 -3.16 -2.62 -3.01
C HIS A 113 -2.56 -1.44 -3.82
N PRO A 114 -1.92 -0.44 -3.18
CA PRO A 114 -1.47 0.81 -3.83
C PRO A 114 -0.68 0.64 -5.14
N ALA A 115 0.16 -0.40 -5.24
CA ALA A 115 0.90 -0.73 -6.46
C ALA A 115 0.00 -1.15 -7.65
N HIS A 116 -1.10 -1.86 -7.39
CA HIS A 116 -2.07 -2.24 -8.42
C HIS A 116 -2.99 -1.07 -8.80
N LYS A 117 -3.27 -0.17 -7.86
CA LYS A 117 -3.99 1.10 -8.10
C LYS A 117 -3.20 1.99 -9.07
N ALA A 118 -1.89 2.15 -8.84
CA ALA A 118 -0.98 2.90 -9.72
C ALA A 118 -0.85 2.31 -11.13
N ALA A 119 -0.69 0.99 -11.26
CA ALA A 119 -0.61 0.32 -12.57
C ALA A 119 -1.91 0.43 -13.38
N ARG A 120 -3.07 0.37 -12.71
CA ARG A 120 -4.39 0.46 -13.34
C ARG A 120 -4.74 1.89 -13.77
N LEU A 121 -4.39 2.88 -12.95
CA LEU A 121 -4.47 4.30 -13.29
C LEU A 121 -3.55 4.68 -14.45
N SER A 122 -2.29 4.21 -14.44
CA SER A 122 -1.33 4.44 -15.51
C SER A 122 -1.79 3.83 -16.84
N LYS A 123 -2.41 2.64 -16.81
CA LYS A 123 -2.99 2.00 -17.99
C LYS A 123 -4.23 2.73 -18.53
N SER A 124 -5.09 3.26 -17.65
CA SER A 124 -6.24 4.10 -18.05
C SER A 124 -5.80 5.46 -18.59
N LEU A 125 -4.77 6.08 -18.02
CA LEU A 125 -4.17 7.33 -18.50
C LEU A 125 -3.47 7.16 -19.85
N ALA A 126 -2.77 6.04 -20.06
CA ALA A 126 -2.16 5.70 -21.35
C ALA A 126 -3.21 5.51 -22.46
N ALA A 127 -4.39 4.95 -22.13
CA ALA A 127 -5.54 4.85 -23.03
C ALA A 127 -6.27 6.19 -23.29
N ILE A 128 -5.95 7.23 -22.52
CA ILE A 128 -6.47 8.61 -22.65
C ILE A 128 -5.34 9.51 -23.18
N THR A 129 -4.42 8.99 -23.99
CA THR A 129 -3.49 9.87 -24.69
C THR A 129 -4.25 10.66 -25.75
N ARG A 130 -4.19 11.98 -25.62
CA ARG A 130 -4.81 13.01 -26.48
C ARG A 130 -4.67 12.72 -27.99
N ALA A 131 -3.60 12.04 -28.39
CA ALA A 131 -3.30 11.67 -29.77
C ALA A 131 -4.28 10.61 -30.33
N GLU A 132 -4.55 9.51 -29.61
CA GLU A 132 -5.46 8.46 -30.09
C GLU A 132 -6.93 8.94 -30.12
N LEU A 133 -7.32 9.83 -29.21
CA LEU A 133 -8.67 10.38 -29.12
C LEU A 133 -9.01 11.36 -30.27
N PHE A 134 -8.04 12.16 -30.72
CA PHE A 134 -8.21 13.03 -31.89
C PHE A 134 -8.11 12.27 -33.22
N GLU A 135 -7.25 11.26 -33.28
CA GLU A 135 -7.06 10.41 -34.47
C GLU A 135 -8.27 9.48 -34.70
N LYS A 136 -8.86 8.91 -33.64
CA LYS A 136 -10.03 8.03 -33.70
C LYS A 136 -11.34 8.74 -34.08
N HIS A 137 -11.45 10.04 -33.85
CA HIS A 137 -12.66 10.83 -34.11
C HIS A 137 -12.48 11.91 -35.20
N GLY A 138 -11.33 11.98 -35.85
CA GLY A 138 -11.12 12.84 -37.04
C GLY A 138 -11.17 14.36 -36.75
N ILE A 139 -10.80 14.79 -35.55
CA ILE A 139 -10.92 16.20 -35.14
C ILE A 139 -9.56 16.90 -35.34
N GLN A 140 -9.44 17.74 -36.38
CA GLN A 140 -8.18 18.42 -36.72
C GLN A 140 -7.91 19.70 -35.89
N SER A 141 -8.96 20.36 -35.37
CA SER A 141 -8.81 21.45 -34.37
C SER A 141 -10.16 21.78 -33.71
N ILE A 142 -10.12 22.27 -32.46
CA ILE A 142 -11.31 22.69 -31.70
C ILE A 142 -11.60 24.16 -32.02
N LYS A 143 -12.77 24.43 -32.63
CA LYS A 143 -13.19 25.75 -33.14
C LYS A 143 -13.75 26.72 -32.10
N ASP A 144 -13.92 26.29 -30.85
CA ASP A 144 -14.48 27.13 -29.79
C ASP A 144 -13.39 27.50 -28.77
N PRO A 145 -12.96 28.77 -28.70
CA PRO A 145 -11.94 29.24 -27.75
C PRO A 145 -12.36 29.08 -26.30
N GLU A 146 -13.65 29.16 -26.00
CA GLU A 146 -14.22 29.02 -24.67
C GLU A 146 -14.21 27.55 -24.25
N TRP A 147 -14.51 26.62 -25.18
CA TRP A 147 -14.31 25.19 -24.95
C TRP A 147 -12.83 24.81 -24.88
N ASN A 148 -11.94 25.48 -25.62
CA ASN A 148 -10.49 25.28 -25.50
C ASN A 148 -9.97 25.78 -24.15
N ASN A 149 -10.57 26.83 -23.58
CA ASN A 149 -10.29 27.32 -22.24
C ASN A 149 -10.93 26.44 -21.17
N GLN A 150 -12.15 25.95 -21.34
CA GLN A 150 -12.80 25.01 -20.42
C GLN A 150 -12.16 23.62 -20.47
N LEU A 151 -11.70 23.15 -21.62
CA LEU A 151 -10.96 21.90 -21.77
C LEU A 151 -9.49 22.08 -21.35
N LYS A 152 -8.89 23.28 -21.47
CA LYS A 152 -7.66 23.67 -20.77
C LYS A 152 -7.88 23.90 -19.29
N GLU A 153 -9.08 24.19 -18.81
CA GLU A 153 -9.41 24.31 -17.39
C GLU A 153 -9.84 22.97 -16.82
N ILE A 154 -10.33 22.02 -17.62
CA ILE A 154 -10.71 20.67 -17.18
C ILE A 154 -9.50 19.75 -17.32
N LEU A 155 -8.81 19.73 -18.46
CA LEU A 155 -7.52 19.05 -18.58
C LEU A 155 -6.43 19.83 -17.89
N GLY A 156 -6.52 21.17 -17.78
CA GLY A 156 -5.68 21.92 -16.85
C GLY A 156 -6.09 21.59 -15.45
N ALA A 157 -7.33 21.73 -14.97
CA ALA A 157 -7.65 21.28 -13.61
C ALA A 157 -7.53 19.77 -13.39
N GLU A 158 -7.24 18.91 -14.37
CA GLU A 158 -7.01 17.47 -14.18
C GLU A 158 -5.53 17.10 -14.38
N ILE A 159 -4.76 17.83 -15.21
CA ILE A 159 -3.28 17.80 -15.28
C ILE A 159 -2.67 18.67 -14.20
N THR A 160 -3.32 19.75 -13.80
CA THR A 160 -3.10 20.66 -12.67
C THR A 160 -3.75 20.09 -11.43
N PHE A 161 -4.84 19.30 -11.41
CA PHE A 161 -5.14 18.47 -10.22
C PHE A 161 -4.26 17.22 -10.17
N SER A 162 -3.75 16.66 -11.27
CA SER A 162 -2.76 15.58 -11.21
C SER A 162 -1.34 16.09 -10.95
N LYS A 163 -1.01 17.32 -11.40
CA LYS A 163 0.23 18.04 -11.08
C LYS A 163 0.14 18.73 -9.75
N GLU A 164 -1.01 19.24 -9.30
CA GLU A 164 -1.27 19.71 -7.93
C GLU A 164 -1.49 18.51 -7.03
N GLN A 165 -2.00 17.35 -7.42
CA GLN A 165 -1.90 16.15 -6.55
C GLN A 165 -0.46 15.66 -6.52
N ALA A 166 0.30 15.73 -7.61
CA ALA A 166 1.74 15.48 -7.59
C ALA A 166 2.54 16.58 -6.86
N GLU A 167 2.11 17.85 -6.89
CA GLU A 167 2.68 19.05 -6.26
C GLU A 167 2.09 19.32 -4.87
N LEU A 168 0.99 18.69 -4.46
CA LEU A 168 0.45 18.62 -3.09
C LEU A 168 1.02 17.38 -2.40
N LEU A 169 1.39 16.34 -3.17
CA LEU A 169 2.28 15.27 -2.73
C LEU A 169 3.75 15.72 -2.66
N THR A 170 4.14 16.82 -3.34
CA THR A 170 5.52 17.36 -3.27
C THR A 170 5.69 18.76 -2.65
N LYS A 171 4.65 19.60 -2.47
CA LYS A 171 4.75 21.03 -2.04
C LYS A 171 3.43 21.66 -1.50
N ALA A 172 2.88 21.26 -0.34
CA ALA A 172 2.20 22.20 0.59
C ALA A 172 1.89 21.58 2.00
N PRO A 173 2.27 22.23 3.12
CA PRO A 173 2.18 21.74 4.52
C PRO A 173 1.04 22.43 5.34
N ASP A 174 0.65 22.02 6.57
CA ASP A 174 1.17 22.49 7.91
C ASP A 174 0.06 22.31 8.99
N PRO A 175 0.23 22.43 10.35
CA PRO A 175 1.20 23.27 11.13
C PRO A 175 1.84 22.56 12.38
N ILE A 176 2.97 22.97 12.96
CA ILE A 176 3.66 24.26 12.95
C ILE A 176 5.15 24.05 12.61
N GLN A 177 5.50 24.50 11.41
CA GLN A 177 6.73 25.22 11.05
C GLN A 177 7.94 25.09 11.99
N LEU A 178 8.91 24.28 11.57
CA LEU A 178 10.31 24.71 11.52
C LEU A 178 11.05 23.89 10.43
N GLN A 179 10.92 24.39 9.19
CA GLN A 179 11.90 24.38 8.08
C GLN A 179 12.36 23.06 7.41
N ASN A 180 12.24 23.06 6.07
CA ASN A 180 13.04 22.44 4.97
C ASN A 180 12.25 21.41 4.13
N ASN A 181 11.86 21.69 2.88
CA ASN A 181 12.59 21.71 1.59
C ASN A 181 12.37 20.41 0.79
N ASP A 182 12.18 20.54 -0.53
CA ASP A 182 12.21 19.46 -1.53
C ASP A 182 13.32 18.43 -1.20
N GLU A 183 13.00 17.17 -0.87
CA GLU A 183 13.98 16.06 -0.90
C GLU A 183 13.30 14.69 -0.67
N GLU A 184 13.78 13.65 -1.34
CA GLU A 184 13.52 12.24 -0.99
C GLU A 184 13.58 12.09 0.54
N ILE A 185 12.52 11.61 1.22
CA ILE A 185 12.63 11.30 2.66
C ILE A 185 13.80 10.33 2.82
N PHE A 186 14.84 10.83 3.46
CA PHE A 186 16.08 10.09 3.55
C PHE A 186 15.88 8.90 4.48
N ILE A 187 16.60 7.81 4.21
CA ILE A 187 16.46 6.57 4.96
C ILE A 187 16.71 6.77 6.47
N VAL A 188 17.52 7.79 6.81
CA VAL A 188 17.81 8.24 8.17
C VAL A 188 16.61 8.95 8.80
N GLU A 189 15.85 9.73 8.04
CA GLU A 189 14.66 10.43 8.51
C GLU A 189 13.50 9.47 8.76
N GLU A 190 13.38 8.43 7.93
CA GLU A 190 12.40 7.38 8.15
C GLU A 190 12.66 6.60 9.46
N LEU A 191 13.93 6.34 9.77
CA LEU A 191 14.33 5.77 11.06
C LEU A 191 13.94 6.69 12.23
N GLU A 192 14.20 7.99 12.08
CA GLU A 192 13.86 9.00 13.10
C GLU A 192 12.35 9.11 13.31
N ASN A 193 11.54 9.04 12.24
CA ASN A 193 10.08 9.05 12.31
C ASN A 193 9.53 7.83 13.06
N ARG A 194 10.04 6.63 12.73
CA ARG A 194 9.63 5.38 13.41
C ARG A 194 9.99 5.40 14.88
N LEU A 195 11.16 5.95 15.21
CA LEU A 195 11.58 6.12 16.59
C LEU A 195 10.71 7.14 17.34
N ALA A 196 10.33 8.24 16.71
CA ALA A 196 9.45 9.25 17.29
C ALA A 196 8.05 8.68 17.61
N ILE A 197 7.48 7.88 16.70
CA ILE A 197 6.20 7.21 16.91
C ILE A 197 6.26 6.27 18.11
N GLU A 198 7.25 5.38 18.17
CA GLU A 198 7.38 4.46 19.30
C GLU A 198 7.61 5.22 20.62
N ALA A 199 8.40 6.30 20.58
CA ALA A 199 8.65 7.12 21.76
C ALA A 199 7.37 7.76 22.30
N VAL A 200 6.51 8.26 21.42
CA VAL A 200 5.20 8.83 21.79
C VAL A 200 4.27 7.74 22.32
N GLU A 201 4.19 6.60 21.67
CA GLU A 201 3.37 5.48 22.13
C GLU A 201 3.81 4.98 23.51
N TYR A 202 5.12 4.85 23.72
CA TYR A 202 5.68 4.44 25.00
C TYR A 202 5.42 5.50 26.09
N LYS A 203 5.55 6.78 25.75
CA LYS A 203 5.23 7.88 26.66
C LYS A 203 3.76 7.88 27.07
N ARG A 204 2.83 7.78 26.11
CA ARG A 204 1.38 7.66 26.37
C ARG A 204 1.05 6.44 27.22
N LYS A 205 1.67 5.29 26.95
CA LYS A 205 1.50 4.08 27.79
C LYS A 205 1.93 4.31 29.24
N ILE A 206 3.01 5.05 29.48
CA ILE A 206 3.46 5.37 30.84
C ILE A 206 2.56 6.41 31.50
N ASP A 207 2.15 7.44 30.76
CA ASP A 207 1.37 8.56 31.32
C ASP A 207 -0.10 8.16 31.56
N ASP A 208 -0.71 7.41 30.63
CA ASP A 208 -2.12 7.00 30.70
C ASP A 208 -2.33 5.70 31.51
N LEU A 209 -1.33 4.81 31.55
CA LEU A 209 -1.40 3.50 32.24
C LEU A 209 -0.35 3.37 33.37
N TRP A 210 -0.04 4.49 34.04
CA TRP A 210 1.03 4.62 35.05
C TRP A 210 0.93 3.62 36.22
N GLU A 211 -0.28 3.12 36.55
CA GLU A 211 -0.49 2.10 37.58
C GLU A 211 0.10 0.74 37.20
N THR A 212 0.18 0.45 35.90
CA THR A 212 0.63 -0.83 35.35
C THR A 212 1.97 -0.74 34.62
N HIS A 213 2.39 0.46 34.20
CA HIS A 213 3.57 0.66 33.36
C HIS A 213 4.50 1.71 33.98
N LYS A 214 5.72 1.27 34.33
CA LYS A 214 6.80 2.14 34.82
C LYS A 214 7.80 2.40 33.71
N PHE A 215 8.39 3.60 33.72
CA PHE A 215 9.46 3.96 32.80
C PHE A 215 10.67 3.03 32.97
N ASP A 216 11.06 2.34 31.89
CA ASP A 216 12.27 1.54 31.80
C ASP A 216 13.34 2.30 31.00
N PRO A 217 14.45 2.71 31.64
CA PRO A 217 15.54 3.41 30.98
C PRO A 217 16.19 2.64 29.82
N HIS A 218 16.08 1.31 29.78
CA HIS A 218 16.71 0.42 28.78
C HIS A 218 15.78 0.06 27.63
N TYR A 219 14.49 0.41 27.73
CA TYR A 219 13.48 0.08 26.72
C TYR A 219 13.91 0.45 25.31
N PHE A 220 14.34 1.71 25.11
CA PHE A 220 14.76 2.19 23.80
C PHE A 220 16.04 1.55 23.28
N GLY A 221 16.98 1.18 24.16
CA GLY A 221 18.16 0.41 23.73
C GLY A 221 17.76 -0.95 23.14
N ASN A 222 16.84 -1.66 23.80
CA ASN A 222 16.33 -2.96 23.34
C ASN A 222 15.45 -2.83 22.09
N PHE A 223 14.60 -1.80 22.03
CA PHE A 223 13.74 -1.52 20.88
C PHE A 223 14.56 -1.18 19.62
N ILE A 224 15.57 -0.30 19.78
CA ILE A 224 16.39 0.15 18.66
C ILE A 224 17.25 -0.99 18.13
N SER A 225 17.88 -1.76 19.00
CA SER A 225 18.77 -2.88 18.61
C SER A 225 18.03 -4.14 18.13
N GLY A 226 16.74 -4.28 18.44
CA GLY A 226 15.93 -5.43 18.06
C GLY A 226 14.86 -5.07 17.02
N PRO A 227 13.62 -4.76 17.45
CA PRO A 227 12.49 -4.46 16.56
C PRO A 227 12.81 -3.45 15.43
N LEU A 228 13.34 -2.28 15.77
CA LEU A 228 13.58 -1.22 14.79
C LEU A 228 14.66 -1.59 13.78
N LEU A 229 15.75 -2.22 14.24
CA LEU A 229 16.85 -2.71 13.39
C LEU A 229 16.39 -3.77 12.39
N ASN A 230 15.57 -4.73 12.87
CA ASN A 230 15.00 -5.78 12.04
C ASN A 230 14.03 -5.21 11.00
N GLU A 231 13.17 -4.29 11.40
CA GLU A 231 12.20 -3.66 10.50
C GLU A 231 12.91 -2.79 9.45
N PHE A 232 13.97 -2.08 9.84
CA PHE A 232 14.82 -1.31 8.93
C PHE A 232 15.49 -2.20 7.87
N SER A 233 16.10 -3.30 8.28
CA SER A 233 16.72 -4.23 7.33
C SER A 233 15.68 -4.80 6.36
N LYS A 234 14.53 -5.23 6.88
CA LYS A 234 13.42 -5.77 6.09
C LYS A 234 12.86 -4.74 5.09
N SER A 235 12.69 -3.48 5.51
CA SER A 235 12.15 -2.43 4.64
C SER A 235 13.09 -2.13 3.47
N ILE A 236 14.42 -2.17 3.69
CA ILE A 236 15.40 -2.05 2.61
C ILE A 236 15.24 -3.19 1.61
N TYR A 237 15.19 -4.44 2.07
CA TYR A 237 15.03 -5.61 1.19
C TYR A 237 13.71 -5.56 0.40
N GLU A 238 12.61 -5.17 1.03
CA GLU A 238 11.32 -5.02 0.36
C GLU A 238 11.34 -3.92 -0.71
N ARG A 239 12.06 -2.82 -0.48
CA ARG A 239 12.22 -1.71 -1.43
C ARG A 239 13.10 -2.05 -2.61
N ILE A 240 14.20 -2.78 -2.41
CA ILE A 240 15.12 -3.14 -3.51
C ILE A 240 14.61 -4.33 -4.33
N ARG A 241 13.78 -5.21 -3.75
CA ARG A 241 13.29 -6.43 -4.41
C ARG A 241 12.59 -6.25 -5.77
N PRO A 242 11.72 -5.25 -5.99
CA PRO A 242 11.07 -5.04 -7.28
C PRO A 242 11.92 -4.26 -8.29
N LEU A 243 13.06 -3.69 -7.86
CA LEU A 243 13.85 -2.76 -8.65
C LEU A 243 14.85 -3.50 -9.55
N ASN A 244 15.26 -2.84 -10.64
CA ASN A 244 16.34 -3.35 -11.46
C ASN A 244 17.72 -3.04 -10.85
N ASN A 245 18.77 -3.73 -11.30
CA ASN A 245 20.12 -3.58 -10.73
C ASN A 245 20.66 -2.13 -10.73
N GLN A 246 20.28 -1.30 -11.70
CA GLN A 246 20.73 0.11 -11.75
C GLN A 246 20.02 0.93 -10.67
N GLU A 247 18.72 0.71 -10.47
CA GLU A 247 17.91 1.38 -9.46
C GLU A 247 18.29 0.94 -8.04
N ILE A 248 18.57 -0.35 -7.82
CA ILE A 248 19.05 -0.86 -6.52
C ILE A 248 20.39 -0.21 -6.17
N ASN A 249 21.34 -0.17 -7.11
CA ASN A 249 22.64 0.46 -6.89
C ASN A 249 22.50 1.95 -6.56
N ARG A 250 21.64 2.67 -7.30
CA ARG A 250 21.35 4.09 -7.05
C ARG A 250 20.76 4.28 -5.65
N TYR A 251 19.72 3.54 -5.29
CA TYR A 251 19.05 3.67 -3.99
C TYR A 251 19.99 3.40 -2.81
N LEU A 252 20.73 2.28 -2.84
CA LEU A 252 21.64 1.92 -1.74
C LEU A 252 22.82 2.88 -1.60
N SER A 253 23.38 3.35 -2.72
CA SER A 253 24.48 4.34 -2.70
C SER A 253 24.04 5.69 -2.12
N LEU A 254 22.85 6.19 -2.50
CA LEU A 254 22.28 7.42 -1.94
C LEU A 254 21.96 7.25 -0.45
N SER A 255 21.38 6.12 -0.06
CA SER A 255 21.08 5.79 1.34
C SER A 255 22.36 5.80 2.19
N LEU A 256 23.46 5.22 1.69
CA LEU A 256 24.75 5.22 2.39
C LEU A 256 25.36 6.62 2.50
N GLN A 257 25.19 7.45 1.47
CA GLN A 257 25.62 8.85 1.52
C GLN A 257 24.84 9.63 2.58
N GLN A 258 23.54 9.37 2.74
CA GLN A 258 22.71 10.01 3.76
C GLN A 258 23.22 9.70 5.18
N PHE A 259 23.63 8.48 5.49
CA PHE A 259 24.23 8.16 6.79
C PHE A 259 25.53 8.93 7.10
N LYS A 260 26.21 9.47 6.08
CA LYS A 260 27.39 10.32 6.24
C LYS A 260 27.02 11.79 6.45
N THR A 261 25.96 12.27 5.80
CA THR A 261 25.55 13.68 5.85
C THR A 261 24.61 13.99 7.02
N HIS A 262 23.75 13.03 7.38
CA HIS A 262 22.67 13.14 8.37
C HIS A 262 23.05 12.44 9.69
N THR A 263 24.08 12.94 10.37
CA THR A 263 24.57 12.34 11.61
C THR A 263 23.75 12.77 12.84
N PRO A 264 23.72 11.97 13.93
CA PRO A 264 22.93 12.29 15.12
C PRO A 264 23.22 13.67 15.75
N PRO A 265 24.47 14.17 15.82
CA PRO A 265 24.72 15.52 16.32
C PRO A 265 24.04 16.62 15.48
N LYS A 266 23.91 16.42 14.17
CA LYS A 266 23.31 17.40 13.25
C LYS A 266 21.78 17.34 13.26
N ARG A 267 21.21 16.18 13.55
CA ARG A 267 19.75 15.92 13.48
C ARG A 267 19.01 15.96 14.81
N HIS A 268 19.72 16.15 15.92
CA HIS A 268 19.11 16.17 17.26
C HIS A 268 17.92 17.13 17.36
N LYS A 269 18.08 18.39 16.91
CA LYS A 269 17.00 19.38 16.94
C LYS A 269 15.81 19.01 16.06
N ALA A 270 16.08 18.45 14.87
CA ALA A 270 15.04 17.99 13.95
C ALA A 270 14.23 16.83 14.56
N PHE A 271 14.89 15.92 15.27
CA PHE A 271 14.22 14.83 15.98
C PHE A 271 13.35 15.33 17.15
N LEU A 272 13.81 16.31 17.94
CA LEU A 272 13.00 16.88 19.02
C LEU A 272 11.70 17.49 18.48
N LEU A 273 11.78 18.20 17.36
CA LEU A 273 10.61 18.77 16.66
C LEU A 273 9.68 17.66 16.15
N ASN A 274 10.25 16.61 15.53
CA ASN A 274 9.49 15.47 15.03
C ASN A 274 8.74 14.72 16.15
N TYR A 275 9.41 14.47 17.27
CA TYR A 275 8.79 13.86 18.45
C TYR A 275 7.62 14.70 18.96
N HIS A 276 7.80 16.01 19.10
CA HIS A 276 6.73 16.92 19.52
C HIS A 276 5.53 16.87 18.59
N ASN A 277 5.76 16.99 17.28
CA ASN A 277 4.68 16.93 16.28
C ASN A 277 3.93 15.59 16.32
N THR A 278 4.66 14.49 16.51
CA THR A 278 4.08 13.15 16.64
C THR A 278 3.26 13.02 17.92
N TYR A 279 3.71 13.62 19.02
CA TYR A 279 3.03 13.55 20.31
C TYR A 279 1.66 14.25 20.29
N TRP A 280 1.59 15.40 19.62
CA TRP A 280 0.38 16.21 19.59
C TRP A 280 -0.59 15.83 18.47
N TYR A 281 -0.19 15.06 17.45
CA TYR A 281 -1.08 14.62 16.36
C TYR A 281 -2.37 13.93 16.86
N PRO A 282 -3.55 14.27 16.30
CA PRO A 282 -3.80 15.17 15.16
C PRO A 282 -3.91 16.67 15.52
N ASN A 283 -3.68 17.03 16.78
CA ASN A 283 -3.75 18.42 17.23
C ASN A 283 -2.51 19.20 16.83
N VAL A 284 -2.74 20.44 16.43
CA VAL A 284 -1.69 21.40 16.08
C VAL A 284 -1.26 22.14 17.34
N MET A 285 -0.07 21.83 17.87
CA MET A 285 0.49 22.49 19.05
C MET A 285 1.85 23.11 18.74
N GLU A 286 2.01 24.39 19.08
CA GLU A 286 3.25 25.13 18.83
C GLU A 286 4.40 24.50 19.61
N TYR A 287 5.50 24.20 18.92
CA TYR A 287 6.71 23.73 19.58
C TYR A 287 7.29 24.86 20.42
N LYS A 288 7.13 24.76 21.73
CA LYS A 288 7.86 25.57 22.71
C LYS A 288 8.91 24.66 23.30
N GLU A 289 10.16 25.08 23.23
CA GLU A 289 11.28 24.38 23.84
C GLU A 289 11.07 24.39 25.37
N ASN A 290 10.26 23.46 25.85
CA ASN A 290 9.98 23.27 27.25
C ASN A 290 11.05 22.33 27.82
N GLU A 291 11.39 22.52 29.10
CA GLU A 291 12.54 21.83 29.68
C GLU A 291 12.24 20.37 30.06
N TYR A 292 10.98 19.93 30.03
CA TYR A 292 10.58 18.61 30.53
C TYR A 292 10.37 17.57 29.42
N ASP A 293 9.62 17.91 28.36
CA ASP A 293 9.38 16.98 27.25
C ASP A 293 10.65 16.80 26.40
N SER A 294 11.47 17.86 26.33
CA SER A 294 12.81 17.80 25.73
C SER A 294 13.75 16.85 26.46
N LYS A 295 13.64 16.68 27.80
CA LYS A 295 14.48 15.73 28.57
C LYS A 295 14.16 14.29 28.20
N TYR A 296 12.89 13.94 28.03
CA TYR A 296 12.48 12.61 27.59
C TYR A 296 12.94 12.33 26.16
N ALA A 297 12.65 13.22 25.21
CA ALA A 297 13.06 13.05 23.82
C ALA A 297 14.59 13.00 23.66
N THR A 298 15.34 13.76 24.48
CA THR A 298 16.81 13.69 24.53
C THR A 298 17.30 12.33 25.05
N HIS A 299 16.61 11.73 26.03
CA HIS A 299 16.94 10.37 26.50
C HIS A 299 16.75 9.33 25.38
N VAL A 300 15.65 9.42 24.63
CA VAL A 300 15.42 8.57 23.45
C VAL A 300 16.51 8.78 22.40
N TRP A 301 16.85 10.04 22.12
CA TRP A 301 17.88 10.40 21.14
C TRP A 301 19.27 9.89 21.50
N LYS A 302 19.61 9.85 22.79
CA LYS A 302 20.88 9.29 23.26
C LYS A 302 21.00 7.80 22.89
N HIS A 303 19.92 7.03 23.05
CA HIS A 303 19.91 5.63 22.64
C HIS A 303 20.05 5.49 21.12
N TYR A 304 19.34 6.30 20.34
CA TYR A 304 19.51 6.33 18.88
C TYR A 304 20.94 6.65 18.46
N THR A 305 21.56 7.65 19.07
CA THR A 305 22.94 8.04 18.79
C THR A 305 23.93 6.90 19.05
N ASN A 306 23.72 6.13 20.12
CA ASN A 306 24.56 4.97 20.45
C ASN A 306 24.44 3.83 19.43
N HIS A 307 23.28 3.71 18.76
CA HIS A 307 22.99 2.64 17.80
C HIS A 307 23.04 3.08 16.32
N PHE A 308 23.28 4.37 16.04
CA PHE A 308 23.29 4.93 14.69
C PHE A 308 24.26 4.21 13.75
N GLN A 309 25.44 3.87 14.27
CA GLN A 309 26.47 3.18 13.52
C GLN A 309 26.04 1.75 13.12
N THR A 310 25.24 1.07 13.95
CA THR A 310 24.72 -0.27 13.64
C THR A 310 23.77 -0.24 12.44
N PHE A 311 22.92 0.78 12.30
CA PHE A 311 22.06 0.94 11.11
C PHE A 311 22.87 1.15 9.84
N LYS A 312 23.92 1.97 9.93
CA LYS A 312 24.84 2.20 8.82
C LYS A 312 25.55 0.90 8.39
N GLU A 313 26.06 0.13 9.33
CA GLU A 313 26.74 -1.15 9.07
C GLU A 313 25.83 -2.17 8.39
N ILE A 314 24.56 -2.25 8.79
CA ILE A 314 23.59 -3.12 8.12
C ILE A 314 23.36 -2.69 6.68
N LEU A 315 23.21 -1.39 6.44
CA LEU A 315 23.03 -0.88 5.08
C LEU A 315 24.29 -1.10 4.21
N GLU A 316 25.48 -0.92 4.78
CA GLU A 316 26.76 -1.22 4.14
C GLU A 316 26.82 -2.70 3.75
N LYS A 317 26.48 -3.60 4.68
CA LYS A 317 26.42 -5.04 4.41
C LYS A 317 25.45 -5.39 3.28
N ILE A 318 24.23 -4.83 3.29
CA ILE A 318 23.23 -5.06 2.22
C ILE A 318 23.78 -4.58 0.86
N TYR A 319 24.47 -3.45 0.83
CA TYR A 319 25.08 -2.93 -0.39
C TYR A 319 26.24 -3.79 -0.89
N ASP A 320 27.10 -4.28 0.01
CA ASP A 320 28.21 -5.15 -0.34
C ASP A 320 27.71 -6.53 -0.84
N ASP A 321 26.71 -7.11 -0.19
CA ASP A 321 26.05 -8.35 -0.62
C ASP A 321 25.45 -8.19 -2.03
N PHE A 322 24.82 -7.05 -2.30
CA PHE A 322 24.30 -6.70 -3.63
C PHE A 322 25.42 -6.57 -4.68
N ARG A 323 26.52 -5.85 -4.38
CA ARG A 323 27.64 -5.70 -5.32
C ARG A 323 28.35 -7.03 -5.59
N ALA A 324 28.51 -7.87 -4.58
CA ALA A 324 29.07 -9.21 -4.73
C ALA A 324 28.21 -10.08 -5.66
N GLY A 325 26.89 -9.95 -5.59
CA GLY A 325 25.94 -10.62 -6.50
C GLY A 325 25.99 -10.15 -7.96
N LEU A 326 26.44 -8.92 -8.22
CA LEU A 326 26.54 -8.34 -9.57
C LEU A 326 27.85 -8.66 -10.30
N ILE A 327 28.98 -8.67 -9.56
CA ILE A 327 30.30 -8.65 -10.18
C ILE A 327 30.79 -10.07 -10.53
N GLY A 328 30.28 -11.12 -9.87
CA GLY A 328 30.89 -12.44 -9.97
C GLY A 328 32.35 -12.33 -9.52
N THR A 329 32.59 -12.48 -8.23
CA THR A 329 33.91 -12.23 -7.60
C THR A 329 35.09 -12.78 -8.43
N PRO A 330 36.05 -11.93 -8.83
CA PRO A 330 37.39 -12.38 -9.16
C PRO A 330 38.02 -12.93 -7.88
N GLU A 331 38.33 -14.22 -7.88
CA GLU A 331 38.99 -14.91 -6.77
C GLU A 331 40.37 -14.28 -6.47
N LEU A 332 40.57 -13.85 -5.23
CA LEU A 332 41.88 -13.90 -4.56
C LEU A 332 41.75 -14.86 -3.37
N PRO A 333 42.81 -15.65 -3.10
CA PRO A 333 42.68 -17.01 -2.59
C PRO A 333 42.25 -17.03 -1.12
N PRO A 334 41.34 -17.96 -0.73
CA PRO A 334 40.92 -18.10 0.65
C PRO A 334 42.03 -18.72 1.52
N PRO A 335 42.20 -18.28 2.78
CA PRO A 335 42.96 -19.04 3.75
C PRO A 335 42.24 -20.38 4.02
N PRO A 336 42.98 -21.47 4.25
CA PRO A 336 42.49 -22.81 3.96
C PRO A 336 41.62 -23.35 5.09
N ILE A 337 40.29 -23.35 4.95
CA ILE A 337 39.43 -24.35 5.61
C ILE A 337 38.30 -24.83 4.66
N LYS A 338 38.64 -25.93 3.96
CA LYS A 338 37.88 -27.19 3.77
C LYS A 338 36.45 -27.16 3.18
N THR A 339 36.41 -27.42 1.86
CA THR A 339 35.47 -28.27 1.10
C THR A 339 33.97 -27.94 1.09
N LYS A 340 33.47 -27.53 -0.09
CA LYS A 340 32.06 -27.63 -0.54
C LYS A 340 31.42 -28.97 -0.16
N PRO A 341 30.12 -28.95 0.20
CA PRO A 341 29.19 -29.82 -0.54
C PRO A 341 27.87 -29.11 -0.91
N SER A 342 27.29 -29.57 -2.02
CA SER A 342 25.92 -29.29 -2.49
C SER A 342 24.89 -29.34 -1.36
N ALA A 343 24.11 -28.28 -1.15
CA ALA A 343 23.04 -28.28 -0.14
C ALA A 343 21.89 -29.19 -0.58
N LEU A 344 21.83 -30.39 0.00
CA LEU A 344 20.77 -31.38 -0.19
C LEU A 344 19.59 -31.05 0.74
N SER A 345 18.38 -31.07 0.21
CA SER A 345 17.12 -31.14 0.97
C SER A 345 16.63 -32.60 1.04
N PHE A 346 15.59 -32.88 1.81
CA PHE A 346 14.95 -34.20 1.78
C PHE A 346 14.22 -34.38 0.45
N ASN A 347 14.09 -35.62 -0.03
CA ASN A 347 13.27 -35.95 -1.19
C ASN A 347 12.07 -36.78 -0.73
N TYR A 348 10.85 -36.29 -0.93
CA TYR A 348 9.63 -36.98 -0.52
C TYR A 348 9.26 -38.10 -1.50
N ILE A 349 8.98 -39.31 -0.99
CA ILE A 349 8.85 -40.52 -1.82
C ILE A 349 7.59 -40.53 -2.69
N ASP A 350 6.46 -39.98 -2.22
CA ASP A 350 5.17 -40.01 -2.94
C ASP A 350 4.88 -38.69 -3.69
N ASN A 351 5.67 -38.43 -4.72
CA ASN A 351 5.63 -37.16 -5.47
C ASN A 351 4.33 -36.95 -6.28
N ALA A 352 3.51 -38.00 -6.50
CA ALA A 352 2.28 -37.92 -7.28
C ALA A 352 1.10 -37.30 -6.51
N LYS A 353 1.04 -37.50 -5.18
CA LYS A 353 0.06 -36.86 -4.27
C LYS A 353 0.70 -35.84 -3.31
N GLY A 354 2.02 -35.72 -3.35
CA GLY A 354 2.82 -35.08 -2.29
C GLY A 354 2.57 -33.60 -2.05
N TYR A 355 2.09 -32.83 -3.03
CA TYR A 355 1.85 -31.40 -2.83
C TYR A 355 0.75 -31.10 -1.82
N GLN A 356 -0.29 -31.94 -1.72
CA GLN A 356 -1.38 -31.78 -0.74
C GLN A 356 -0.95 -32.26 0.65
N ASN A 357 -0.30 -33.42 0.74
CA ASN A 357 0.17 -33.98 2.02
C ASN A 357 1.23 -33.09 2.68
N ILE A 358 2.15 -32.49 1.91
CA ILE A 358 3.13 -31.52 2.42
C ILE A 358 2.45 -30.24 2.92
N THR A 359 1.39 -29.78 2.23
CA THR A 359 0.58 -28.64 2.71
C THR A 359 -0.10 -28.97 4.04
N TYR A 360 -0.72 -30.15 4.17
CA TYR A 360 -1.37 -30.56 5.42
C TYR A 360 -0.36 -30.79 6.56
N LEU A 361 0.82 -31.32 6.26
CA LEU A 361 1.92 -31.40 7.23
C LEU A 361 2.28 -30.01 7.75
N MET A 362 2.47 -29.04 6.85
CA MET A 362 2.82 -27.66 7.22
C MET A 362 1.75 -27.03 8.12
N GLU A 363 0.47 -27.19 7.78
CA GLU A 363 -0.64 -26.68 8.59
C GLU A 363 -0.69 -27.34 9.97
N SER A 364 -0.42 -28.65 10.04
CA SER A 364 -0.34 -29.39 11.31
C SER A 364 0.81 -28.90 12.18
N LEU A 365 2.00 -28.69 11.60
CA LEU A 365 3.16 -28.15 12.33
C LEU A 365 2.92 -26.72 12.83
N LYS A 366 2.26 -25.86 12.03
CA LYS A 366 1.86 -24.51 12.46
C LYS A 366 0.85 -24.55 13.60
N ARG A 367 -0.18 -25.39 13.49
CA ARG A 367 -1.25 -25.54 14.50
C ARG A 367 -0.69 -25.99 15.85
N ASN A 368 0.37 -26.79 15.83
CA ASN A 368 1.04 -27.30 17.03
C ASN A 368 2.23 -26.43 17.49
N SER A 369 2.43 -25.25 16.88
CA SER A 369 3.52 -24.31 17.20
C SER A 369 4.92 -24.94 17.10
N LEU A 370 5.12 -25.83 16.13
CA LEU A 370 6.42 -26.46 15.87
C LEU A 370 7.24 -25.70 14.81
N ILE A 371 6.57 -24.95 13.93
CA ILE A 371 7.21 -24.05 12.96
C ILE A 371 6.55 -22.67 13.02
N HIS A 372 7.28 -21.64 12.57
CA HIS A 372 6.81 -20.25 12.59
C HIS A 372 5.53 -20.04 11.77
N LYS A 373 4.60 -19.22 12.27
CA LYS A 373 3.30 -18.97 11.62
C LYS A 373 3.46 -18.33 10.22
N ASP A 374 4.53 -17.57 10.01
CA ASP A 374 4.81 -16.89 8.74
C ASP A 374 5.62 -17.73 7.75
N THR A 375 5.95 -18.99 8.08
CA THR A 375 6.59 -19.90 7.12
C THR A 375 5.74 -19.96 5.85
N LYS A 376 6.33 -19.67 4.68
CA LYS A 376 5.63 -19.74 3.39
C LYS A 376 5.61 -21.18 2.86
N LEU A 377 4.53 -21.55 2.19
CA LEU A 377 4.35 -22.89 1.64
C LEU A 377 5.41 -23.24 0.58
N THR A 378 5.86 -22.26 -0.19
CA THR A 378 6.93 -22.42 -1.18
C THR A 378 8.24 -22.86 -0.53
N HIS A 379 8.70 -22.16 0.51
CA HIS A 379 9.93 -22.52 1.23
C HIS A 379 9.81 -23.85 1.95
N PHE A 380 8.65 -24.14 2.55
CA PHE A 380 8.43 -25.43 3.21
C PHE A 380 8.47 -26.60 2.23
N ARG A 381 7.88 -26.46 1.04
CA ARG A 381 7.94 -27.49 -0.02
C ARG A 381 9.37 -27.73 -0.51
N SER A 382 10.21 -26.70 -0.55
CA SER A 382 11.60 -26.85 -1.00
C SER A 382 12.41 -27.80 -0.09
N VAL A 383 12.07 -27.92 1.19
CA VAL A 383 12.70 -28.87 2.14
C VAL A 383 12.49 -30.34 1.73
N PHE A 384 11.46 -30.63 0.94
CA PHE A 384 11.07 -31.97 0.50
C PHE A 384 11.31 -32.23 -1.00
N SER A 385 12.00 -31.30 -1.68
CA SER A 385 12.14 -31.30 -3.14
C SER A 385 13.37 -32.04 -3.67
N GLY A 386 14.30 -32.44 -2.80
CA GLY A 386 15.63 -32.94 -3.18
C GLY A 386 16.56 -31.88 -3.80
N LYS A 387 16.11 -30.62 -3.94
CA LYS A 387 16.87 -29.50 -4.51
C LYS A 387 17.44 -28.57 -3.43
N ALA A 388 18.33 -27.66 -3.81
CA ALA A 388 18.82 -26.62 -2.92
C ALA A 388 17.67 -25.75 -2.41
N ILE A 389 17.78 -25.34 -1.15
CA ILE A 389 16.80 -24.51 -0.47
C ILE A 389 17.34 -23.07 -0.35
N GLU A 390 16.47 -22.11 -0.61
CA GLU A 390 16.81 -20.68 -0.54
C GLU A 390 16.71 -20.14 0.89
N GLN A 391 15.81 -20.71 1.70
CA GLN A 391 15.53 -20.23 3.05
C GLN A 391 15.27 -21.40 4.01
N LYS A 392 15.85 -21.31 5.21
CA LYS A 392 15.63 -22.26 6.29
C LYS A 392 14.24 -22.07 6.91
N ILE A 393 13.70 -23.16 7.44
CA ILE A 393 12.44 -23.14 8.20
C ILE A 393 12.76 -22.88 9.66
N ILE A 394 12.19 -21.80 10.19
CA ILE A 394 12.28 -21.47 11.62
C ILE A 394 11.43 -22.49 12.41
N TRP A 395 12.12 -23.32 13.19
CA TRP A 395 11.55 -24.28 14.12
C TRP A 395 11.30 -23.62 15.48
N THR A 396 10.05 -23.61 15.91
CA THR A 396 9.62 -22.96 17.16
C THR A 396 9.47 -23.95 18.32
N GLY A 397 9.51 -25.26 18.05
CA GLY A 397 9.61 -26.27 19.09
C GLY A 397 11.01 -26.35 19.71
N ASN A 398 11.19 -27.19 20.71
CA ASN A 398 12.52 -27.43 21.28
C ASN A 398 13.35 -28.36 20.37
N ILE A 399 14.66 -28.43 20.64
CA ILE A 399 15.60 -29.24 19.83
C ILE A 399 15.27 -30.75 19.87
N SER A 400 14.71 -31.25 20.97
CA SER A 400 14.28 -32.65 21.07
C SER A 400 13.07 -32.94 20.17
N GLU A 401 12.16 -31.98 20.02
CA GLU A 401 11.03 -32.04 19.08
C GLU A 401 11.51 -32.04 17.63
N LEU A 402 12.47 -31.18 17.26
CA LEU A 402 13.04 -31.19 15.91
C LEU A 402 13.75 -32.52 15.61
N ALA A 403 14.59 -32.98 16.54
CA ALA A 403 15.31 -34.24 16.37
C ALA A 403 14.36 -35.43 16.23
N HIS A 404 13.27 -35.45 17.01
CA HIS A 404 12.27 -36.50 16.93
C HIS A 404 11.47 -36.43 15.62
N PHE A 405 11.11 -35.23 15.14
CA PHE A 405 10.47 -35.06 13.84
C PHE A 405 11.29 -35.67 12.70
N ILE A 406 12.60 -35.39 12.66
CA ILE A 406 13.49 -35.94 11.61
C ILE A 406 13.68 -37.45 11.77
N LYS A 407 13.81 -37.97 12.99
CA LYS A 407 13.88 -39.42 13.24
C LYS A 407 12.61 -40.12 12.73
N THR A 408 11.44 -39.57 13.02
CA THR A 408 10.17 -40.15 12.59
C THR A 408 10.00 -40.04 11.08
N LEU A 409 10.32 -38.90 10.47
CA LEU A 409 10.24 -38.67 9.03
C LEU A 409 11.15 -39.63 8.23
N HIS A 410 12.40 -39.80 8.65
CA HIS A 410 13.43 -40.55 7.92
C HIS A 410 13.53 -42.03 8.34
N ASN A 411 13.59 -42.33 9.65
CA ASN A 411 13.89 -43.69 10.13
C ASN A 411 12.63 -44.53 10.34
N THR A 412 11.62 -43.96 11.00
CA THR A 412 10.44 -44.71 11.46
C THR A 412 9.38 -44.82 10.38
N ALA A 413 8.88 -43.67 9.89
CA ALA A 413 7.81 -43.61 8.89
C ALA A 413 8.32 -43.67 7.45
N LYS A 414 9.64 -43.49 7.24
CA LYS A 414 10.34 -43.59 5.95
C LYS A 414 9.61 -42.85 4.82
N LYS A 415 9.20 -41.60 5.09
CA LYS A 415 8.42 -40.77 4.16
C LYS A 415 9.30 -40.04 3.15
N VAL A 416 10.59 -39.95 3.43
CA VAL A 416 11.60 -39.36 2.56
C VAL A 416 12.59 -40.42 2.11
N GLU A 417 13.20 -40.24 0.95
CA GLU A 417 14.24 -41.12 0.45
C GLU A 417 15.39 -41.27 1.45
N ASP A 418 16.02 -42.43 1.46
CA ASP A 418 17.15 -42.72 2.35
C ASP A 418 18.31 -41.76 2.05
N THR A 419 18.65 -40.96 3.05
CA THR A 419 19.70 -39.94 2.96
C THR A 419 21.10 -40.49 3.24
N LYS A 420 21.26 -41.82 3.35
CA LYS A 420 22.54 -42.50 3.62
C LYS A 420 23.26 -41.93 4.85
N GLN A 421 22.52 -41.81 5.94
CA GLN A 421 22.96 -41.26 7.24
C GLN A 421 23.28 -39.74 7.26
N LYS A 422 22.90 -39.00 6.22
CA LYS A 422 23.09 -37.53 6.13
C LYS A 422 21.88 -36.72 6.58
N GLN A 423 20.87 -37.33 7.19
CA GLN A 423 19.64 -36.64 7.61
C GLN A 423 19.91 -35.45 8.53
N TRP A 424 20.95 -35.52 9.38
CA TRP A 424 21.31 -34.42 10.27
C TRP A 424 22.00 -33.26 9.54
N GLU A 425 22.80 -33.54 8.51
CA GLU A 425 23.36 -32.51 7.64
C GLU A 425 22.25 -31.75 6.91
N ILE A 426 21.32 -32.52 6.34
CA ILE A 426 20.15 -31.97 5.64
C ILE A 426 19.29 -31.16 6.60
N THR A 427 19.10 -31.62 7.85
CA THR A 427 18.32 -30.90 8.87
C THR A 427 18.96 -29.55 9.20
N ILE A 428 20.27 -29.49 9.43
CA ILE A 428 21.00 -28.25 9.74
C ILE A 428 20.92 -27.27 8.55
N ASN A 429 20.88 -27.79 7.33
CA ASN A 429 20.67 -26.98 6.15
C ASN A 429 19.23 -26.45 6.08
N CYS A 430 18.23 -27.27 6.40
CA CYS A 430 16.82 -26.96 6.21
C CYS A 430 16.15 -26.19 7.35
N PHE A 431 16.68 -26.27 8.56
CA PHE A 431 16.03 -25.73 9.76
C PHE A 431 16.98 -24.84 10.56
N GLU A 432 16.39 -23.88 11.25
CA GLU A 432 17.04 -23.06 12.27
C GLU A 432 16.11 -22.94 13.48
N MET A 433 16.66 -22.80 14.68
CA MET A 433 15.86 -22.69 15.90
C MET A 433 15.42 -21.25 16.13
N ALA A 434 14.17 -21.05 16.54
CA ALA A 434 13.63 -19.72 16.84
C ALA A 434 14.34 -19.01 18.01
N ASP A 435 14.93 -19.78 18.93
CA ASP A 435 15.70 -19.27 20.08
C ASP A 435 17.17 -18.96 19.74
N GLY A 436 17.58 -19.12 18.48
CA GLY A 436 18.96 -18.93 18.03
C GLY A 436 19.91 -20.07 18.41
N THR A 437 19.40 -21.18 18.98
CA THR A 437 20.22 -22.34 19.34
C THR A 437 20.88 -22.93 18.09
N GLU A 438 22.21 -22.97 18.11
CA GLU A 438 22.98 -23.57 17.02
C GLU A 438 22.74 -25.09 16.94
N LEU A 439 22.27 -25.52 15.77
CA LEU A 439 22.05 -26.93 15.44
C LEU A 439 23.35 -27.59 15.01
N THR A 440 23.80 -28.57 15.79
CA THR A 440 24.92 -29.44 15.44
C THR A 440 24.48 -30.89 15.36
N LYS A 441 25.19 -31.71 14.58
CA LYS A 441 24.86 -33.13 14.39
C LYS A 441 24.81 -33.88 15.71
N ASP A 442 25.78 -33.62 16.59
CA ASP A 442 25.85 -34.30 17.89
C ASP A 442 24.71 -33.90 18.82
N LYS A 443 24.31 -32.62 18.82
CA LYS A 443 23.15 -32.17 19.58
C LYS A 443 21.87 -32.83 19.09
N LEU A 444 21.64 -32.90 17.77
CA LEU A 444 20.42 -33.52 17.21
C LEU A 444 20.36 -35.04 17.40
N ARG A 445 21.48 -35.74 17.20
CA ARG A 445 21.54 -37.20 17.30
C ARG A 445 21.25 -37.70 18.72
N THR A 446 21.76 -36.99 19.73
CA THR A 446 21.71 -37.39 21.15
C THR A 446 20.38 -37.05 21.85
N GLN A 447 19.46 -36.34 21.18
CA GLN A 447 18.17 -35.99 21.78
C GLN A 447 17.32 -37.22 22.09
N LYS A 448 16.71 -37.20 23.29
CA LYS A 448 15.71 -38.16 23.74
C LYS A 448 14.34 -37.84 23.15
N ALA A 449 13.40 -38.78 23.27
CA ALA A 449 12.02 -38.56 22.84
C ALA A 449 11.39 -37.39 23.64
N PRO A 450 10.79 -36.40 22.96
CA PRO A 450 10.15 -35.26 23.61
C PRO A 450 8.79 -35.67 24.20
N ALA A 451 8.30 -34.91 25.19
CA ALA A 451 6.97 -35.13 25.79
C ALA A 451 5.82 -35.10 24.76
N ARG A 452 6.00 -34.36 23.66
CA ARG A 452 5.01 -34.18 22.58
C ARG A 452 5.25 -35.09 21.36
N ALA A 453 5.99 -36.19 21.53
CA ALA A 453 6.30 -37.15 20.46
C ALA A 453 5.07 -37.61 19.66
N ALA A 454 3.97 -37.97 20.35
CA ALA A 454 2.74 -38.42 19.70
C ALA A 454 2.11 -37.39 18.75
N ILE A 455 2.27 -36.09 19.02
CA ILE A 455 1.78 -35.01 18.15
C ILE A 455 2.61 -34.97 16.86
N ILE A 456 3.92 -35.12 16.99
CA ILE A 456 4.87 -35.13 15.87
C ILE A 456 4.64 -36.35 14.98
N GLU A 457 4.45 -37.53 15.57
CA GLU A 457 4.15 -38.77 14.83
C GLU A 457 2.84 -38.66 14.06
N LYS A 458 1.78 -38.11 14.67
CA LYS A 458 0.51 -37.82 13.98
C LYS A 458 0.71 -36.86 12.80
N ALA A 459 1.54 -35.83 12.97
CA ALA A 459 1.83 -34.88 11.89
C ALA A 459 2.60 -35.55 10.74
N VAL A 460 3.61 -36.37 11.03
CA VAL A 460 4.40 -37.08 10.01
C VAL A 460 3.56 -38.11 9.25
N ASN A 461 2.60 -38.76 9.89
CA ASN A 461 1.72 -39.75 9.24
C ASN A 461 0.70 -39.14 8.25
N ILE A 462 0.64 -37.81 8.14
CA ILE A 462 -0.12 -37.11 7.07
C ILE A 462 0.58 -37.26 5.71
N LEU A 463 1.92 -37.35 5.73
CA LEU A 463 2.73 -37.76 4.59
C LEU A 463 2.60 -39.26 4.37
#